data_AF-A0A0N1IMV0-F1
#
_entry.id   AF-A0A0N1IMV0-F1
#
_cell.length_a   1.000
_cell.length_b   1.000
_cell.length_c   1.000
_cell.angle_alpha   90.00
_cell.angle_beta   90.00
_cell.angle_gamma   90.00
#
_symmetry.space_group_name_H-M   'P 1'
#
loop_
_entity.id
_entity.type
_entity.pdbx_description
1 polymer ?
#
loop_
_entity_poly.entity_id
_entity_poly.type
_entity_poly.pdbx_seq_one_letter_code
_entity_poly.pdbx_strand_id
1 'polypeptide(L)'
;GSFLAPALCIYVSDPYIWKYGTGASDTGRALLWHVICALLTIAISVVTYFSLKICGIDPQWTVQMAFRWCESPDDIHVSTTPMFALVQTTASLLGWALCVTPAVAQYRHYTRNRSLILSAFSTAIILYIFKHAQDNINRSNAFCFYLLQFLLNALKPALLLRLAPAIAMWPYATQTKLKTK
;
A
#
# COMPACT_ATOMS: atom_id res chain seq x y z
N GLY A 1 0.88 2.01 11.48
CA GLY A 1 -0.59 2.09 11.49
C GLY A 1 -1.19 2.19 10.10
N SER A 2 -0.74 3.15 9.28
CA SER A 2 -1.31 3.53 7.98
C SER A 2 -1.38 2.45 6.90
N PHE A 3 -0.58 1.37 7.00
CA PHE A 3 -0.62 0.27 6.02
C PHE A 3 -1.74 -0.75 6.27
N LEU A 4 -2.17 -0.92 7.54
CA LEU A 4 -3.11 -1.98 7.93
C LEU A 4 -4.57 -1.59 7.71
N ALA A 5 -4.92 -0.33 7.96
CA ALA A 5 -6.30 0.14 7.80
C ALA A 5 -6.85 -0.05 6.37
N PRO A 6 -6.19 0.45 5.30
CA PRO A 6 -6.68 0.24 3.94
C PRO A 6 -6.66 -1.24 3.54
N ALA A 7 -5.70 -2.03 4.03
CA ALA A 7 -5.63 -3.46 3.79
C ALA A 7 -6.82 -4.21 4.42
N LEU A 8 -7.19 -3.86 5.66
CA LEU A 8 -8.34 -4.44 6.36
C LEU A 8 -9.65 -4.07 5.68
N CYS A 9 -9.83 -2.81 5.26
CA CYS A 9 -11.04 -2.38 4.56
C CYS A 9 -11.22 -3.14 3.24
N ILE A 10 -10.16 -3.29 2.44
CA ILE A 10 -10.22 -4.09 1.21
C ILE A 10 -10.48 -5.56 1.55
N TYR A 11 -9.82 -6.12 2.57
CA TYR A 11 -10.03 -7.51 2.98
C TYR A 11 -11.46 -7.82 3.44
N VAL A 12 -12.08 -6.90 4.19
CA VAL A 12 -13.47 -7.05 4.65
C VAL A 12 -14.47 -6.88 3.49
N SER A 13 -14.16 -5.99 2.54
CA SER A 13 -14.99 -5.75 1.35
C SER A 13 -14.72 -6.68 0.17
N ASP A 14 -13.78 -7.61 0.31
CA ASP A 14 -13.39 -8.53 -0.75
C ASP A 14 -14.49 -9.60 -0.96
N PRO A 15 -15.19 -9.59 -2.11
CA PRO A 15 -16.23 -10.58 -2.40
C PRO A 15 -15.68 -12.00 -2.55
N TYR A 16 -14.37 -12.18 -2.79
CA TYR A 16 -13.77 -13.50 -2.93
C TYR A 16 -13.64 -14.24 -1.59
N ILE A 17 -13.38 -13.50 -0.51
CA ILE A 17 -13.20 -14.08 0.83
C ILE A 17 -14.54 -14.53 1.39
N TRP A 18 -15.54 -13.66 1.28
CA TRP A 18 -16.82 -13.86 1.95
C TRP A 18 -17.91 -14.40 1.03
N LYS A 19 -17.65 -14.50 -0.28
CA LYS A 19 -18.58 -15.01 -1.32
C LYS A 19 -19.98 -14.41 -1.23
N TYR A 20 -20.12 -13.17 -0.75
CA TYR A 20 -21.38 -12.45 -0.73
C TYR A 20 -21.50 -11.52 -1.93
N GLY A 21 -22.72 -11.32 -2.42
CA GLY A 21 -23.04 -10.36 -3.48
C GLY A 21 -23.08 -10.94 -4.89
N THR A 22 -23.81 -10.27 -5.77
CA THR A 22 -24.05 -10.64 -7.18
C THR A 22 -22.81 -10.62 -8.07
N GLY A 23 -21.64 -10.21 -7.55
CA GLY A 23 -20.36 -10.14 -8.25
C GLY A 23 -19.39 -11.30 -7.96
N ALA A 24 -19.78 -12.30 -7.18
CA ALA A 24 -18.91 -13.44 -6.81
C ALA A 24 -18.38 -14.25 -8.01
N SER A 25 -18.98 -14.09 -9.20
CA SER A 25 -18.60 -14.80 -10.43
C SER A 25 -17.66 -14.05 -11.37
N ASP A 26 -17.58 -12.70 -11.30
CA ASP A 26 -16.85 -11.91 -12.32
C ASP A 26 -15.68 -11.13 -11.71
N THR A 27 -14.49 -11.68 -11.91
CA THR A 27 -13.29 -11.21 -11.22
C THR A 27 -12.80 -9.83 -11.69
N GLY A 28 -13.01 -9.51 -12.97
CA GLY A 28 -12.59 -8.24 -13.55
C GLY A 28 -13.41 -7.08 -12.98
N ARG A 29 -14.71 -7.30 -12.79
CA ARG A 29 -15.63 -6.26 -12.31
C ARG A 29 -15.39 -5.87 -10.85
N ALA A 30 -15.08 -6.82 -9.98
CA ALA A 30 -14.72 -6.54 -8.58
C ALA A 30 -13.40 -5.74 -8.48
N LEU A 31 -12.39 -6.14 -9.25
CA LEU A 31 -11.11 -5.41 -9.32
C LEU A 31 -11.34 -3.97 -9.81
N LEU A 32 -12.09 -3.80 -10.90
CA LEU A 32 -12.42 -2.50 -11.45
C LEU A 32 -13.11 -1.61 -10.41
N TRP A 33 -14.06 -2.16 -9.65
CA TRP A 33 -14.74 -1.43 -8.58
C TRP A 33 -13.77 -0.93 -7.50
N HIS A 34 -12.88 -1.79 -7.01
CA HIS A 34 -11.88 -1.38 -6.01
C HIS A 34 -10.92 -0.31 -6.54
N VAL A 35 -10.50 -0.44 -7.81
CA VAL A 35 -9.63 0.55 -8.46
C VAL A 35 -10.36 1.89 -8.62
N ILE A 36 -11.63 1.88 -9.04
CA ILE A 36 -12.46 3.08 -9.14
C ILE A 36 -12.60 3.76 -7.78
N CYS A 37 -12.90 3.01 -6.72
CA CYS A 37 -12.97 3.54 -5.36
C CYS A 37 -11.63 4.16 -4.93
N ALA A 38 -10.50 3.51 -5.21
CA ALA A 38 -9.18 4.07 -4.90
C ALA A 38 -8.92 5.37 -5.67
N LEU A 39 -9.22 5.41 -6.97
CA LEU A 39 -9.09 6.62 -7.79
C LEU A 39 -9.99 7.76 -7.30
N LEU A 40 -11.22 7.46 -6.87
CA LEU A 40 -12.11 8.45 -6.28
C LEU A 40 -11.53 9.03 -4.98
N THR A 41 -10.95 8.21 -4.10
CA THR A 41 -10.31 8.72 -2.87
C THR A 41 -9.08 9.59 -3.16
N ILE A 42 -8.30 9.26 -4.20
CA ILE A 42 -7.19 10.09 -4.65
C ILE A 42 -7.72 11.41 -5.21
N ALA A 43 -8.77 11.38 -6.03
CA ALA A 43 -9.38 12.58 -6.58
C ALA A 43 -9.93 13.48 -5.46
N ILE A 44 -10.62 12.92 -4.47
CA ILE A 44 -11.08 13.66 -3.29
C ILE A 44 -9.91 14.31 -2.56
N SER A 45 -8.81 13.57 -2.34
CA SER A 45 -7.59 14.12 -1.72
C SER A 45 -6.96 15.26 -2.50
N VAL A 46 -7.00 15.22 -3.83
CA VAL A 46 -6.46 16.28 -4.69
C VAL A 46 -7.39 17.49 -4.67
N VAL A 47 -8.70 17.27 -4.78
CA VAL A 47 -9.71 18.33 -4.70
C VAL A 47 -9.63 19.04 -3.35
N THR A 48 -9.52 18.31 -2.24
CA THR A 48 -9.38 18.94 -0.92
C THR A 48 -8.13 19.80 -0.84
N TYR A 49 -6.98 19.31 -1.33
CA TYR A 49 -5.74 20.09 -1.36
C TYR A 49 -5.90 21.42 -2.13
N PHE A 50 -6.48 21.38 -3.34
CA PHE A 50 -6.71 22.60 -4.12
C PHE A 50 -7.76 23.51 -3.49
N SER A 51 -8.82 22.96 -2.92
CA SER A 51 -9.82 23.74 -2.19
C SER A 51 -9.21 24.50 -1.00
N LEU A 52 -8.34 23.87 -0.21
CA LEU A 52 -7.63 24.55 0.87
C LEU A 52 -6.77 25.70 0.33
N LYS A 53 -6.06 25.46 -0.77
CA LYS A 53 -5.22 26.48 -1.42
C LYS A 53 -6.04 27.67 -1.94
N ILE A 54 -7.21 27.43 -2.53
CA ILE A 54 -8.12 28.48 -3.02
C ILE A 54 -8.68 29.31 -1.86
N CYS A 55 -8.98 28.67 -0.73
CA CYS A 55 -9.40 29.37 0.51
C CYS A 55 -8.26 30.15 1.19
N GLY A 56 -7.03 30.13 0.65
CA GLY A 56 -5.87 30.80 1.23
C GLY A 56 -5.31 30.12 2.48
N ILE A 57 -5.73 28.87 2.76
CA ILE A 57 -5.23 28.10 3.90
C ILE A 57 -4.01 27.31 3.42
N ASP A 58 -2.85 27.55 4.03
CA ASP A 58 -1.65 26.76 3.75
C ASP A 58 -1.89 25.30 4.20
N PRO A 59 -1.83 24.30 3.29
CA PRO A 59 -1.99 22.89 3.66
C PRO A 59 -0.88 22.40 4.61
N GLN A 60 0.23 23.12 4.73
CA GLN A 60 1.30 22.87 5.69
C GLN A 60 1.18 23.70 6.97
N TRP A 61 0.06 24.42 7.16
CA TRP A 61 -0.18 25.22 8.38
C TRP A 61 -0.05 24.39 9.66
N THR A 62 -0.49 23.13 9.64
CA THR A 62 -0.34 22.21 10.77
C THR A 62 1.13 21.94 11.11
N VAL A 63 2.02 21.94 10.11
CA VAL A 63 3.47 21.74 10.31
C VAL A 63 4.07 22.98 10.97
N GLN A 64 3.67 24.18 10.53
CA GLN A 64 4.09 25.43 11.17
C GLN A 64 3.64 25.50 12.63
N MET A 65 2.44 25.02 12.93
CA MET A 65 1.95 24.90 14.32
C MET A 65 2.74 23.89 15.13
N ALA A 66 3.13 22.75 14.55
CA ALA A 66 4.00 21.80 15.23
C ALA A 66 5.34 22.45 15.63
N PHE A 67 5.99 23.20 14.73
CA PHE A 67 7.25 23.88 15.05
C PHE A 67 7.12 24.96 16.14
N ARG A 68 5.94 25.57 16.30
CA ARG A 68 5.71 26.62 17.29
C ARG A 68 5.50 26.09 18.71
N TRP A 69 4.85 24.94 18.85
CA TRP A 69 4.34 24.44 20.13
C TRP A 69 5.03 23.15 20.60
N CYS A 70 5.86 22.51 19.77
CA CYS A 70 6.57 21.30 20.16
C CYS A 70 7.81 21.64 21.01
N GLU A 71 8.01 20.88 22.08
CA GLU A 71 9.14 21.04 23.01
C GLU A 71 10.49 20.68 22.34
N SER A 72 10.47 19.72 21.40
CA SER A 72 11.64 19.28 20.62
C SER A 72 11.35 19.40 19.11
N PRO A 73 11.67 20.53 18.46
CA PRO A 73 11.39 20.73 17.03
C PRO A 73 12.21 19.81 16.11
N ASP A 74 13.33 19.29 16.60
CA ASP A 74 14.22 18.38 15.85
C ASP A 74 13.55 17.02 15.54
N ASP A 75 12.50 16.66 16.28
CA ASP A 75 11.72 15.43 16.03
C ASP A 75 10.74 15.57 14.86
N ILE A 76 10.55 16.78 14.31
CA ILE A 76 9.60 17.05 13.23
C ILE A 76 10.24 16.72 11.88
N HIS A 77 9.93 15.53 11.38
CA HIS A 77 10.41 15.03 10.10
C HIS A 77 9.33 15.14 9.02
N VAL A 78 9.73 15.20 7.74
CA VAL A 78 8.78 15.19 6.61
C VAL A 78 7.85 13.96 6.66
N SER A 79 8.34 12.84 7.16
CA SER A 79 7.60 11.59 7.33
C SER A 79 6.47 11.66 8.37
N THR A 80 6.52 12.60 9.33
CA THR A 80 5.48 12.80 10.35
C THR A 80 4.42 13.80 9.91
N THR A 81 4.57 14.41 8.73
CA THR A 81 3.60 15.38 8.22
C THR A 81 2.30 14.70 7.75
N PRO A 82 1.14 15.35 7.91
CA PRO A 82 -0.14 14.79 7.49
C PRO A 82 -0.21 14.59 5.97
N MET A 83 0.42 15.47 5.18
CA MET A 83 0.50 15.33 3.72
C MET A 83 1.28 14.08 3.31
N PHE A 84 2.39 13.78 3.98
CA PHE A 84 3.13 12.55 3.72
C PHE A 84 2.29 11.30 4.03
N ALA A 85 1.58 11.30 5.16
CA ALA A 85 0.68 10.20 5.54
C ALA A 85 -0.48 10.02 4.55
N LEU A 86 -1.03 11.11 4.03
CA LEU A 86 -2.10 11.12 3.01
C LEU A 86 -1.61 10.49 1.69
N VAL A 87 -0.44 10.91 1.20
CA VAL A 87 0.18 10.35 -0.01
C VAL A 87 0.48 8.86 0.18
N GLN A 88 1.02 8.47 1.34
CA GLN A 88 1.34 7.07 1.63
C GLN A 88 0.09 6.17 1.67
N THR A 89 -0.98 6.63 2.32
CA THR A 89 -2.21 5.82 2.49
C THR A 89 -2.95 5.66 1.17
N THR A 90 -3.10 6.73 0.38
CA THR A 90 -3.73 6.68 -0.95
C THR A 90 -2.93 5.86 -1.95
N ALA A 91 -1.60 5.98 -1.96
CA ALA A 91 -0.71 5.13 -2.76
C ALA A 91 -0.86 3.65 -2.39
N SER A 92 -0.82 3.34 -1.08
CA SER A 92 -0.98 1.97 -0.61
C SER A 92 -2.34 1.42 -1.03
N LEU A 93 -3.42 2.18 -0.84
CA LEU A 93 -4.78 1.78 -1.24
C LEU A 93 -4.87 1.42 -2.72
N LEU A 94 -4.30 2.25 -3.60
CA LEU A 94 -4.24 1.98 -5.04
C LEU A 94 -3.45 0.69 -5.34
N GLY A 95 -2.28 0.54 -4.71
CA GLY A 95 -1.45 -0.65 -4.86
C GLY A 95 -2.17 -1.93 -4.42
N TRP A 96 -2.94 -1.88 -3.33
CA TRP A 96 -3.78 -2.99 -2.88
C TRP A 96 -4.91 -3.28 -3.87
N ALA A 97 -5.63 -2.26 -4.33
CA ALA A 97 -6.72 -2.41 -5.29
C ALA A 97 -6.27 -3.12 -6.59
N LEU A 98 -5.03 -2.87 -7.03
CA LEU A 98 -4.44 -3.54 -8.20
C LEU A 98 -3.93 -4.96 -7.92
N CYS A 99 -3.59 -5.26 -6.67
CA CYS A 99 -2.91 -6.51 -6.29
C CYS A 99 -3.84 -7.57 -5.70
N VAL A 100 -5.04 -7.20 -5.26
CA VAL A 100 -6.06 -8.15 -4.78
C VAL A 100 -6.68 -8.86 -5.97
N THR A 101 -6.11 -10.00 -6.33
CA THR A 101 -6.61 -10.90 -7.38
C THR A 101 -6.94 -12.28 -6.78
N PRO A 102 -7.85 -13.05 -7.39
CA PRO A 102 -8.19 -14.40 -6.91
C PRO A 102 -6.98 -15.35 -6.85
N ALA A 103 -6.00 -15.17 -7.74
CA ALA A 103 -4.73 -15.91 -7.71
C ALA A 103 -3.94 -15.63 -6.42
N VAL A 104 -3.91 -14.38 -5.96
CA VAL A 104 -3.26 -14.00 -4.70
C VAL A 104 -4.01 -14.57 -3.49
N ALA A 105 -5.35 -14.70 -3.57
CA ALA A 105 -6.14 -15.32 -2.51
C ALA A 105 -5.80 -16.82 -2.32
N GLN A 106 -5.55 -17.56 -3.40
CA GLN A 106 -5.11 -18.96 -3.34
C GLN A 106 -3.77 -19.09 -2.58
N TYR A 107 -2.81 -18.21 -2.87
CA TYR A 107 -1.52 -18.19 -2.18
C TYR A 107 -1.59 -17.71 -0.73
N ARG A 108 -2.64 -16.97 -0.34
CA ARG A 108 -2.83 -16.45 1.02
C ARG A 108 -3.47 -17.47 1.96
N HIS A 109 -4.44 -18.25 1.48
CA HIS A 109 -5.28 -19.10 2.33
C HIS A 109 -5.03 -20.61 2.19
N TYR A 110 -4.58 -21.09 1.02
CA TYR A 110 -4.57 -22.53 0.72
C TYR A 110 -3.19 -23.21 0.76
N THR A 111 -2.12 -22.50 1.15
CA THR A 111 -0.76 -23.06 1.16
C THR A 111 -0.42 -23.66 2.52
N ARG A 112 -0.66 -24.97 2.69
CA ARG A 112 -0.25 -25.75 3.88
C ARG A 112 1.29 -25.86 4.01
N ASN A 113 2.01 -25.84 2.88
CA ASN A 113 3.46 -26.02 2.82
C ASN A 113 4.14 -24.71 2.40
N ARG A 114 4.62 -23.93 3.38
CA ARG A 114 5.40 -22.71 3.16
C ARG A 114 6.49 -22.60 4.22
N SER A 115 7.68 -22.19 3.83
CA SER A 115 8.72 -21.88 4.81
C SER A 115 8.46 -20.49 5.38
N LEU A 116 8.12 -20.44 6.67
CA LEU A 116 7.96 -19.19 7.41
C LEU A 116 9.27 -18.40 7.46
N ILE A 117 10.40 -19.09 7.50
CA ILE A 117 11.74 -18.49 7.53
C ILE A 117 11.99 -17.72 6.23
N LEU A 118 11.85 -18.36 5.06
CA LEU A 118 12.03 -17.67 3.77
C LEU A 118 11.05 -16.51 3.59
N SER A 119 9.81 -16.67 4.07
CA SER A 119 8.84 -15.57 4.08
C SER A 119 9.31 -14.38 4.91
N ALA A 120 9.73 -14.61 6.15
CA ALA A 120 10.18 -13.57 7.05
C ALA A 120 11.40 -12.83 6.49
N PHE A 121 12.40 -13.57 6.01
CA PHE A 121 13.59 -13.00 5.36
C PHE A 121 13.23 -12.19 4.12
N SER A 122 12.40 -12.74 3.22
CA SER A 122 11.95 -12.02 2.03
C SER A 122 11.23 -10.72 2.38
N THR A 123 10.31 -10.74 3.35
CA THR A 123 9.62 -9.52 3.80
C THR A 123 10.57 -8.51 4.43
N ALA A 124 11.54 -8.96 5.23
CA ALA A 124 12.53 -8.08 5.86
C ALA A 124 13.42 -7.39 4.82
N ILE A 125 13.90 -8.13 3.82
CA ILE A 125 14.70 -7.60 2.71
C ILE A 125 13.89 -6.57 1.92
N ILE A 126 12.64 -6.90 1.56
CA ILE A 126 11.77 -5.97 0.83
C ILE A 126 11.59 -4.67 1.63
N LEU A 127 11.27 -4.76 2.92
CA LEU A 127 11.09 -3.59 3.78
C LEU A 127 12.38 -2.76 3.92
N TYR A 128 13.54 -3.42 4.03
CA TYR A 128 14.84 -2.76 4.09
C TYR A 128 15.14 -1.98 2.80
N ILE A 129 14.93 -2.61 1.64
CA ILE A 129 15.11 -1.95 0.33
C ILE A 129 14.18 -0.74 0.21
N PHE A 130 12.90 -0.88 0.60
CA PHE A 130 11.97 0.25 0.56
C PHE A 130 12.38 1.39 1.49
N LYS A 131 12.85 1.08 2.71
CA LYS A 131 13.35 2.10 3.64
C LYS A 131 14.55 2.83 3.03
N HIS A 132 15.53 2.09 2.53
CA HIS A 132 16.69 2.67 1.88
C HIS A 132 16.32 3.51 0.65
N ALA A 133 15.38 3.05 -0.17
CA ALA A 133 14.90 3.82 -1.32
C ALA A 133 14.24 5.13 -0.91
N GLN A 134 13.47 5.16 0.19
CA GLN A 134 12.83 6.36 0.72
C GLN A 134 13.84 7.38 1.26
N ASP A 135 14.91 6.91 1.89
CA ASP A 135 15.95 7.78 2.46
C ASP A 135 16.76 8.49 1.35
N ASN A 136 16.96 7.82 0.22
CA ASN A 136 17.71 8.31 -0.95
C ASN A 136 16.90 9.22 -1.89
N ILE A 137 15.61 9.48 -1.63
CA ILE A 137 14.80 10.35 -2.50
C ILE A 137 15.34 11.78 -2.43
N ASN A 138 15.62 12.36 -3.61
CA ASN A 138 16.05 13.75 -3.71
C ASN A 138 14.93 14.70 -3.22
N ARG A 139 15.27 15.59 -2.29
CA ARG A 139 14.34 16.56 -1.66
C ARG A 139 14.30 17.91 -2.36
N SER A 140 15.04 18.09 -3.47
CA SER A 140 15.13 19.38 -4.16
C SER A 140 13.80 19.91 -4.70
N ASN A 141 12.92 19.00 -5.17
CA ASN A 141 11.64 19.33 -5.77
C ASN A 141 10.51 18.65 -5.01
N ALA A 142 9.67 19.41 -4.31
CA ALA A 142 8.57 18.88 -3.50
C ALA A 142 7.62 17.98 -4.32
N PHE A 143 7.26 18.39 -5.54
CA PHE A 143 6.38 17.60 -6.40
C PHE A 143 7.02 16.24 -6.78
N CYS A 144 8.29 16.24 -7.17
CA CYS A 144 9.01 15.02 -7.53
C CYS A 144 9.17 14.08 -6.31
N PHE A 145 9.47 14.67 -5.13
CA PHE A 145 9.56 13.94 -3.88
C PHE A 145 8.25 13.19 -3.56
N TYR A 146 7.10 13.89 -3.58
CA TYR A 146 5.81 13.26 -3.29
C TYR A 146 5.38 12.28 -4.38
N LEU A 147 5.68 12.55 -5.67
CA LEU A 147 5.37 11.63 -6.76
C LEU A 147 6.16 10.33 -6.65
N LEU A 148 7.48 10.40 -6.40
CA LEU A 148 8.30 9.20 -6.24
C LEU A 148 7.91 8.42 -4.99
N GLN A 149 7.59 9.14 -3.91
CA GLN A 149 7.06 8.56 -2.68
C GLN A 149 5.71 7.85 -2.92
N PHE A 150 4.84 8.42 -3.74
CA PHE A 150 3.57 7.79 -4.14
C PHE A 150 3.83 6.50 -4.90
N LEU A 151 4.68 6.53 -5.93
CA LEU A 151 5.01 5.35 -6.75
C LEU A 151 5.62 4.22 -5.91
N LEU A 152 6.58 4.53 -5.02
CA LEU A 152 7.19 3.56 -4.13
C LEU A 152 6.17 2.92 -3.18
N ASN A 153 5.28 3.72 -2.57
CA ASN A 153 4.26 3.20 -1.67
C ASN A 153 3.16 2.41 -2.40
N ALA A 154 2.86 2.73 -3.67
CA ALA A 154 1.94 1.97 -4.51
C ALA A 154 2.52 0.62 -4.94
N LEU A 155 3.84 0.55 -5.17
CA LEU A 155 4.54 -0.67 -5.54
C LEU A 155 4.75 -1.62 -4.34
N LYS A 156 4.88 -1.08 -3.13
CA LYS A 156 5.09 -1.83 -1.88
C LYS A 156 4.10 -3.00 -1.66
N PRO A 157 2.77 -2.82 -1.70
CA PRO A 157 1.83 -3.93 -1.55
C PRO A 157 1.98 -4.98 -2.67
N ALA A 158 2.36 -4.59 -3.89
CA ALA A 158 2.57 -5.53 -4.99
C ALA A 158 3.72 -6.50 -4.69
N LEU A 159 4.86 -6.00 -4.20
CA LEU A 159 5.99 -6.85 -3.82
C LEU A 159 5.63 -7.73 -2.62
N LEU A 160 4.99 -7.17 -1.60
CA LEU A 160 4.66 -7.94 -0.39
C LEU A 160 3.63 -9.05 -0.68
N LEU A 161 2.68 -8.83 -1.59
CA LEU A 161 1.62 -9.80 -1.87
C LEU A 161 1.94 -10.78 -2.99
N ARG A 162 2.82 -10.45 -3.94
CA ARG A 162 3.17 -11.35 -5.05
C ARG A 162 4.56 -11.95 -4.88
N LEU A 163 5.57 -11.11 -4.63
CA LEU A 163 6.95 -11.55 -4.60
C LEU A 163 7.28 -12.36 -3.34
N ALA A 164 6.88 -11.88 -2.16
CA ALA A 164 7.18 -12.56 -0.91
C ALA A 164 6.58 -13.99 -0.81
N PRO A 165 5.30 -14.24 -1.16
CA PRO A 165 4.79 -15.61 -1.16
C PRO A 165 5.40 -16.47 -2.27
N ALA A 166 5.68 -15.91 -3.46
CA ALA A 166 6.33 -16.65 -4.54
C ALA A 166 7.72 -17.18 -4.12
N ILE A 167 8.53 -16.35 -3.46
CA ILE A 167 9.84 -16.75 -2.92
C ILE A 167 9.67 -17.82 -1.83
N ALA A 168 8.70 -17.65 -0.93
CA ALA A 168 8.49 -18.59 0.16
C ALA A 168 8.00 -19.97 -0.31
N MET A 169 7.34 -20.05 -1.46
CA MET A 169 6.90 -21.30 -2.09
C MET A 169 7.92 -21.90 -3.05
N TRP A 170 8.94 -21.15 -3.47
CA TRP A 170 10.01 -21.63 -4.36
C TRP A 170 10.55 -23.03 -3.99
N PRO A 171 10.90 -23.32 -2.72
CA PRO A 171 11.41 -24.65 -2.34
C PRO A 171 10.34 -25.76 -2.36
N TYR A 172 9.05 -25.42 -2.35
CA TYR A 172 7.94 -26.38 -2.35
C TYR A 172 7.28 -26.53 -3.73
N ALA A 173 7.65 -25.71 -4.71
CA ALA A 173 7.10 -25.74 -6.07
C ALA A 173 7.27 -27.11 -6.77
N THR A 174 8.35 -27.82 -6.44
CA THR A 174 8.63 -29.17 -6.97
C THR A 174 7.68 -30.23 -6.40
N GLN A 175 7.27 -30.11 -5.13
CA GLN A 175 6.37 -31.05 -4.44
C GLN A 175 4.92 -30.93 -4.94
N THR A 176 4.50 -29.73 -5.34
CA THR A 176 3.17 -29.52 -5.95
C THR A 176 3.02 -30.19 -7.31
N LYS A 177 4.08 -30.33 -8.12
CA LYS A 177 4.00 -31.00 -9.42
C LYS A 177 3.90 -32.53 -9.32
N LEU A 178 4.38 -33.11 -8.22
CA LEU A 178 4.34 -34.56 -7.98
C LEU A 178 2.98 -35.07 -7.48
N LYS A 179 2.14 -34.21 -6.89
CA LYS A 179 0.80 -34.56 -6.41
C LYS A 179 -0.31 -34.49 -7.46
N THR A 180 -0.05 -33.85 -8.59
CA THR A 180 -1.05 -33.62 -9.66
C THR A 180 -0.91 -34.61 -10.82
N LYS A 181 -0.02 -35.61 -10.70
CA LYS A 181 0.20 -36.68 -11.66
C LYS A 181 -0.25 -37.99 -11.04
#